data_AF-X8BDD3-F1
#
_entry.id   AF-X8BDD3-F1
#
_cell.length_a   1.000
_cell.length_b   1.000
_cell.length_c   1.000
_cell.angle_alpha   90.00
_cell.angle_beta   90.00
_cell.angle_gamma   90.00
#
_symmetry.space_group_name_H-M   'P 1'
#
loop_
_entity.id
_entity.type
_entity.pdbx_description
1 polymer ?
#
loop_
_entity_poly.entity_id
_entity_poly.type
_entity_poly.pdbx_seq_one_letter_code
_entity_poly.pdbx_strand_id
1 'polypeptide(L)' 'MIFDLGGDSLVRIPTLEPLRGSKAHVGALLDSVDSAVELVEQLTT' A
#
# COMPACT_ATOMS: atom_id res chain seq x y z
N MET A 1 6.44 -5.24 0.73
CA MET A 1 6.78 -3.85 1.09
C MET A 1 6.59 -3.68 2.59
N ILE A 2 7.36 -2.81 3.24
CA ILE A 2 7.21 -2.48 4.67
C ILE A 2 6.94 -0.98 4.77
N PHE A 3 5.96 -0.59 5.58
CA PHE A 3 5.60 0.79 5.86
C PHE A 3 5.87 1.12 7.31
N ASP A 4 6.41 2.31 7.55
CA ASP A 4 6.40 2.96 8.85
C ASP A 4 5.26 4.00 8.85
N LEU A 5 4.32 3.82 9.77
CA LEU A 5 3.13 4.68 9.91
C LEU A 5 3.14 5.47 11.23
N GLY A 6 4.23 5.42 12.00
CA GLY A 6 4.33 6.11 13.30
C GLY A 6 3.56 5.44 14.46
N GLY A 7 3.09 4.20 14.27
CA GLY A 7 2.48 3.38 15.33
C GLY A 7 3.49 2.50 16.05
N ASP A 8 3.01 1.63 16.95
CA ASP A 8 3.85 0.76 17.78
C ASP A 8 4.61 -0.31 16.99
N SER A 9 4.30 -0.53 15.71
CA SER A 9 4.91 -1.55 14.86
C SER A 9 4.85 -1.20 13.37
N LEU A 10 5.85 -1.70 12.62
CA LEU A 10 5.88 -1.58 11.16
C LEU A 10 4.82 -2.46 10.51
N VAL A 11 4.24 -1.97 9.41
CA VAL A 11 3.22 -2.70 8.65
C VAL A 11 3.84 -3.39 7.45
N ARG A 12 3.57 -4.69 7.27
CA ARG A 12 4.05 -5.47 6.13
C ARG A 12 2.93 -5.72 5.14
N ILE A 13 3.11 -5.22 3.91
CA ILE A 13 2.23 -5.49 2.78
C ILE A 13 2.87 -6.56 1.88
N PRO A 14 2.25 -7.74 1.73
CA PRO A 14 2.72 -8.79 0.82
C PRO A 14 2.55 -8.37 -0.65
N THR A 15 3.57 -8.60 -1.48
CA THR A 15 3.53 -8.39 -2.94
C THR A 15 3.75 -9.74 -3.64
N LEU A 16 2.88 -10.71 -3.32
CA LEU A 16 3.06 -12.10 -3.72
C LEU A 16 2.77 -12.35 -5.21
N GLU A 17 1.95 -11.52 -5.83
CA GLU A 17 1.62 -11.59 -7.25
C GLU A 17 2.51 -10.60 -8.05
N PRO A 18 3.54 -11.10 -8.79
CA PRO A 18 4.56 -10.24 -9.39
C PRO A 18 4.02 -9.17 -10.33
N LEU A 19 2.89 -9.42 -10.98
CA LEU A 19 2.34 -8.53 -12.00
C LEU A 19 1.36 -7.48 -11.47
N ARG A 20 0.92 -7.60 -10.20
CA ARG A 20 -0.10 -6.72 -9.61
C ARG A 20 0.45 -5.44 -8.95
N GLY A 21 1.76 -5.27 -8.90
CA GLY A 21 2.40 -4.05 -8.38
C GLY A 21 2.68 -2.97 -9.42
N SER A 22 2.20 -3.12 -10.66
CA SER A 22 2.50 -2.17 -11.74
C SER A 22 1.56 -0.96 -11.76
N LYS A 23 1.98 0.14 -12.41
CA LYS A 23 1.17 1.36 -12.55
C LYS A 23 -0.23 1.10 -13.11
N ALA A 24 -0.38 0.14 -14.02
CA ALA A 24 -1.69 -0.22 -14.58
C ALA A 24 -2.66 -0.75 -13.52
N HIS A 25 -2.15 -1.37 -12.45
CA HIS A 25 -2.96 -1.98 -11.40
C HIS A 25 -3.15 -1.06 -10.20
N VAL A 26 -2.11 -0.31 -9.81
CA VAL A 26 -2.13 0.49 -8.57
C VAL A 26 -2.12 2.00 -8.80
N GLY A 27 -2.00 2.48 -10.05
CA GLY A 27 -1.88 3.90 -10.35
C GLY A 27 -3.05 4.73 -9.85
N ALA A 28 -4.28 4.31 -10.17
CA ALA A 28 -5.49 5.00 -9.70
C ALA A 28 -5.63 5.00 -8.17
N LEU A 29 -5.19 3.92 -7.51
CA LEU A 29 -5.17 3.85 -6.04
C LEU A 29 -4.17 4.87 -5.46
N LEU A 30 -2.95 4.90 -6.00
CA LEU A 30 -1.91 5.84 -5.56
C LEU A 30 -2.31 7.30 -5.81
N ASP A 31 -3.04 7.59 -6.89
CA ASP A 31 -3.56 8.92 -7.20
C ASP A 31 -4.75 9.33 -6.29
N SER A 32 -5.35 8.37 -5.57
CA SER A 32 -6.56 8.59 -4.75
C SER A 32 -6.32 8.79 -3.26
N VAL A 33 -5.06 8.67 -2.81
CA VAL A 33 -4.67 8.72 -1.39
C VAL A 33 -3.63 9.81 -1.18
N ASP A 34 -3.73 10.49 -0.04
CA ASP A 34 -2.84 11.59 0.32
C ASP A 34 -1.78 11.15 1.35
N SER A 35 -1.88 9.94 1.88
CA SER A 35 -0.95 9.40 2.87
C SER A 35 -0.68 7.91 2.74
N ALA A 36 0.45 7.47 3.32
CA ALA A 36 0.80 6.07 3.43
C ALA A 36 -0.18 5.28 4.33
N VAL A 37 -0.80 5.96 5.32
CA VAL A 37 -1.80 5.35 6.19
C VAL A 37 -3.04 4.98 5.37
N GLU A 38 -3.58 5.92 4.61
CA GLU A 38 -4.74 5.70 3.73
C GLU A 38 -4.46 4.61 2.68
N LEU A 39 -3.26 4.61 2.10
CA LEU A 39 -2.85 3.56 1.16
C LEU A 39 -2.90 2.18 1.81
N VAL A 40 -2.35 2.05 3.01
CA VAL A 40 -2.32 0.77 3.74
C VAL A 40 -3.72 0.31 4.09
N GLU A 41 -4.58 1.20 4.61
CA GLU A 41 -5.97 0.90 4.92
C GLU A 41 -6.72 0.30 3.72
N GLN A 42 -6.56 0.90 2.54
CA GLN A 42 -7.17 0.40 1.30
C GLN A 42 -6.59 -0.93 0.81
N LEU A 43 -5.33 -1.27 1.13
CA LEU A 43 -4.69 -2.52 0.72
C LEU A 43 -4.97 -3.70 1.66
N THR A 44 -5.49 -3.44 2.86
CA THR A 44 -5.73 -4.45 3.89
C THR A 44 -7.21 -4.71 4.21
N THR A 45 -8.12 -3.98 3.58
CA THR A 45 -9.58 -4.21 3.68
C THR A 45 -10.02 -5.26 2.66
#